data_AF-A0A0H3W582-F1
#
_entry.id   AF-A0A0H3W582-F1
#
_cell.length_a   1.000
_cell.length_b   1.000
_cell.length_c   1.000
_cell.angle_alpha   90.00
_cell.angle_beta   90.00
_cell.angle_gamma   90.00
#
_symmetry.space_group_name_H-M   'P 1'
#
loop_
_entity.id
_entity.type
_entity.pdbx_description
1 polymer ?
#
loop_
_entity_poly.entity_id
_entity_poly.type
_entity_poly.pdbx_seq_one_letter_code
_entity_poly.pdbx_strand_id
1 'polypeptide(L)'
;MLYPVRKGLPFYPNLLILKLAGYYPKSSNYNKKLFFYCLFCWMLIWTGTSWNLIILLYLSIQNKTNYGFVEAMGYLLGITSFTLACLHFALKHEDWSHLMDDLMDFQKYGKPPKFNKVQTSASKLGIAFTTGFFSAAVIYAILQVLLEEKCEKLSFGNTSCGMLLPTWFPASYAENKLIKRLVLIYQVLACCTMAPYTMIVSLVLEANEFIAYRIDHLKSQLRKVGCNGDSDLFLASVQYHHDIIRQVGQTFSIYMDLCAHCVF
;
A
#
# COMPACT_ATOMS: atom_id res chain seq x y z
N MET A 1 10.19 13.49 -16.36
CA MET A 1 10.66 14.15 -15.12
C MET A 1 9.82 13.57 -14.00
N LEU A 2 10.37 13.33 -12.81
CA LEU A 2 9.60 12.75 -11.70
C LEU A 2 8.77 13.83 -10.97
N TYR A 3 7.59 13.44 -10.50
CA TYR A 3 6.63 14.28 -9.81
C TYR A 3 7.26 14.76 -8.50
N PRO A 4 7.27 16.08 -8.24
CA PRO A 4 8.01 16.61 -7.11
C PRO A 4 7.32 16.30 -5.77
N VAL A 5 8.05 15.67 -4.85
CA VAL A 5 7.59 15.47 -3.47
C VAL A 5 7.77 16.76 -2.66
N ARG A 6 6.77 17.67 -2.72
CA ARG A 6 6.78 18.98 -2.06
C ARG A 6 5.53 19.25 -1.22
N LYS A 7 5.70 19.85 -0.05
CA LYS A 7 4.58 20.31 0.78
C LYS A 7 3.66 21.24 -0.02
N GLY A 8 2.36 21.04 0.10
CA GLY A 8 1.33 21.84 -0.58
C GLY A 8 0.94 21.31 -1.97
N LEU A 9 1.65 20.33 -2.51
CA LEU A 9 1.21 19.57 -3.69
C LEU A 9 0.31 18.40 -3.26
N PRO A 10 -0.61 17.95 -4.14
CA PRO A 10 -1.33 16.69 -3.95
C PRO A 10 -0.38 15.50 -3.81
N PHE A 11 -0.87 14.40 -3.26
CA PHE A 11 -0.09 13.17 -3.05
C PHE A 11 1.11 13.29 -2.09
N TYR A 12 1.42 14.48 -1.58
CA TYR A 12 2.62 14.73 -0.76
C TYR A 12 2.79 13.78 0.44
N PRO A 13 1.76 13.52 1.28
CA PRO A 13 1.93 12.63 2.43
C PRO A 13 2.33 11.21 2.01
N ASN A 14 1.62 10.67 1.00
CA ASN A 14 1.85 9.33 0.48
C ASN A 14 3.24 9.21 -0.17
N LEU A 15 3.59 10.15 -1.04
CA LEU A 15 4.89 10.18 -1.72
C LEU A 15 6.06 10.41 -0.75
N LEU A 16 5.86 11.17 0.33
CA LEU A 16 6.89 11.36 1.34
C LEU A 16 7.24 10.04 2.02
N ILE A 17 6.24 9.27 2.43
CA ILE A 17 6.45 7.98 3.10
C ILE A 17 7.05 6.97 2.11
N LEU A 18 6.54 6.90 0.88
CA LEU A 18 7.09 6.03 -0.16
C LEU A 18 8.55 6.37 -0.47
N LYS A 19 8.88 7.65 -0.50
CA LYS A 19 10.26 8.11 -0.65
C LYS A 19 11.15 7.72 0.52
N LEU A 20 10.68 7.87 1.77
CA LEU A 20 11.42 7.47 2.96
C LEU A 20 11.63 5.96 3.02
N ALA A 21 10.66 5.17 2.54
CA ALA A 21 10.75 3.72 2.44
C ALA A 21 11.61 3.24 1.25
N GLY A 22 12.03 4.15 0.36
CA GLY A 22 12.84 3.86 -0.82
C GLY A 22 12.04 3.57 -2.10
N TYR A 23 10.71 3.50 -2.05
CA TYR A 23 9.87 3.13 -3.20
C TYR A 23 9.64 4.28 -4.21
N TYR A 24 10.01 5.52 -3.88
CA TYR A 24 9.87 6.67 -4.78
C TYR A 24 11.15 7.53 -4.86
N PRO A 25 12.02 7.33 -5.87
CA PRO A 25 13.30 8.03 -5.98
C PRO A 25 13.15 9.52 -6.33
N LYS A 26 14.12 10.36 -5.91
CA LYS A 26 14.01 11.83 -5.96
C LYS A 26 14.45 12.47 -7.30
N SER A 27 15.23 11.79 -8.15
CA SER A 27 15.86 12.35 -9.37
C SER A 27 16.86 11.35 -9.98
N SER A 28 17.31 11.58 -11.23
CA SER A 28 18.42 10.86 -11.90
C SER A 28 19.74 10.85 -11.10
N ASN A 29 19.95 11.83 -10.21
CA ASN A 29 21.10 11.89 -9.28
C ASN A 29 20.83 11.08 -8.00
N TYR A 30 20.37 9.85 -8.20
CA TYR A 30 19.89 8.96 -7.16
C TYR A 30 21.05 8.34 -6.37
N ASN A 31 20.96 8.33 -5.04
CA ASN A 31 21.81 7.48 -4.22
C ASN A 31 21.33 6.03 -4.31
N LYS A 32 21.62 5.38 -5.45
CA LYS A 32 21.30 3.97 -5.75
C LYS A 32 21.64 3.07 -4.57
N LYS A 33 22.73 3.36 -3.85
CA LYS A 33 23.17 2.57 -2.69
C LYS A 33 22.15 2.58 -1.54
N LEU A 34 21.57 3.74 -1.21
CA LEU A 34 20.58 3.84 -0.13
C LEU A 34 19.31 3.03 -0.45
N PHE A 35 18.88 3.07 -1.71
CA PHE A 35 17.75 2.28 -2.16
C PHE A 35 17.99 0.78 -2.11
N PHE A 36 19.11 0.32 -2.66
CA PHE A 36 19.48 -1.08 -2.59
C PHE A 36 19.61 -1.54 -1.14
N TYR A 37 20.12 -0.68 -0.25
CA TYR A 37 20.18 -0.98 1.18
C TYR A 37 18.79 -1.10 1.81
N CYS A 38 17.89 -0.13 1.60
CA CYS A 38 16.52 -0.20 2.10
C CYS A 38 15.80 -1.43 1.56
N LEU A 39 15.84 -1.66 0.24
CA LEU A 39 15.23 -2.81 -0.41
C LEU A 39 15.79 -4.12 0.17
N PHE A 40 17.11 -4.23 0.35
CA PHE A 40 17.73 -5.42 0.92
C PHE A 40 17.28 -5.66 2.37
N CYS A 41 17.26 -4.61 3.21
CA CYS A 41 16.74 -4.71 4.58
C CYS A 41 15.27 -5.16 4.60
N TRP A 42 14.43 -4.61 3.73
CA TRP A 42 13.05 -5.04 3.59
C TRP A 42 12.98 -6.52 3.20
N MET A 43 13.71 -6.93 2.16
CA MET A 43 13.73 -8.32 1.69
C MET A 43 14.18 -9.28 2.79
N LEU A 44 15.16 -8.92 3.64
CA LEU A 44 15.55 -9.75 4.78
C LEU A 44 14.40 -9.98 5.78
N ILE A 45 13.68 -8.91 6.14
CA ILE A 45 12.52 -9.00 7.05
C ILE A 45 11.40 -9.83 6.42
N TRP A 46 11.15 -9.65 5.12
CA TRP A 46 10.17 -10.47 4.39
C TRP A 46 10.56 -11.94 4.37
N THR A 47 11.83 -12.23 4.07
CA THR A 47 12.33 -13.62 3.98
C THR A 47 12.21 -14.34 5.33
N GLY A 48 12.59 -13.66 6.43
CA GLY A 48 12.45 -14.22 7.77
C GLY A 48 10.99 -14.49 8.17
N THR A 49 10.09 -13.56 7.83
CA THR A 49 8.66 -13.70 8.13
C THR A 49 8.02 -14.82 7.30
N SER A 50 8.31 -14.88 6.00
CA SER A 50 7.84 -15.95 5.12
C SER A 50 8.35 -17.32 5.55
N TRP A 51 9.62 -17.43 5.94
CA TRP A 51 10.18 -18.70 6.42
C TRP A 51 9.47 -19.20 7.68
N ASN A 52 9.23 -18.30 8.65
CA ASN A 52 8.44 -18.63 9.84
C ASN A 52 7.03 -19.13 9.48
N LEU A 53 6.34 -18.46 8.55
CA LEU A 53 5.00 -18.88 8.11
C LEU A 53 5.02 -20.22 7.35
N ILE A 54 6.05 -20.48 6.55
CA ILE A 54 6.24 -21.78 5.87
C ILE A 54 6.43 -22.90 6.88
N ILE A 55 7.24 -22.68 7.92
CA ILE A 55 7.42 -23.65 9.01
C ILE A 55 6.07 -23.92 9.70
N LEU A 56 5.32 -22.88 10.02
CA LEU A 56 3.99 -23.02 10.62
C LEU A 56 3.00 -23.76 9.73
N LEU A 57 3.02 -23.47 8.43
CA LEU A 57 2.21 -24.16 7.44
C LEU A 57 2.55 -25.66 7.41
N TYR A 58 3.85 -25.99 7.34
CA TYR A 58 4.35 -27.36 7.37
C TYR A 58 3.92 -28.11 8.64
N LEU A 59 4.09 -27.49 9.81
CA LEU A 59 3.69 -28.08 11.08
C LEU A 59 2.17 -28.23 11.19
N SER A 60 1.40 -27.28 10.64
CA SER A 60 -0.06 -27.37 10.62
C SER A 60 -0.55 -28.52 9.75
N ILE A 61 0.13 -28.79 8.63
CA ILE A 61 -0.14 -29.96 7.77
C ILE A 61 0.18 -31.25 8.52
N GLN A 62 1.35 -31.33 9.18
CA GLN A 62 1.74 -32.51 9.94
C GLN A 62 0.78 -32.81 11.10
N ASN A 63 0.38 -31.79 11.84
CA ASN A 63 -0.51 -31.91 13.00
C ASN A 63 -2.00 -31.95 12.62
N LYS A 64 -2.35 -31.90 11.32
CA LYS A 64 -3.72 -31.89 10.81
C LYS A 64 -4.60 -30.78 11.42
N THR A 65 -4.02 -29.62 11.69
CA THR A 65 -4.73 -28.47 12.26
C THR A 65 -5.20 -27.52 11.16
N ASN A 66 -6.51 -27.53 10.87
CA ASN A 66 -7.09 -26.68 9.81
C ASN A 66 -6.93 -25.18 10.07
N TYR A 67 -7.05 -24.74 11.34
CA TYR A 67 -6.97 -23.32 11.69
C TYR A 67 -5.59 -22.71 11.40
N GLY A 68 -4.52 -23.34 11.89
CA GLY A 68 -3.15 -22.87 11.67
C GLY A 68 -2.75 -22.89 10.19
N PHE A 69 -3.27 -23.84 9.41
CA PHE A 69 -3.06 -23.88 7.96
C PHE A 69 -3.67 -22.66 7.26
N VAL A 70 -4.95 -22.39 7.50
CA VAL A 70 -5.67 -21.28 6.85
C VAL A 70 -5.05 -19.94 7.25
N GLU A 71 -4.71 -19.78 8.53
CA GLU A 71 -4.07 -18.56 9.03
C GLU A 71 -2.69 -18.32 8.38
N ALA A 72 -1.80 -19.32 8.41
CA ALA A 72 -0.47 -19.21 7.82
C ALA A 72 -0.53 -18.96 6.29
N MET A 73 -1.45 -19.65 5.60
CA MET A 73 -1.68 -19.45 4.16
C MET A 73 -2.18 -18.03 3.86
N GLY A 74 -3.14 -17.53 4.64
CA GLY A 74 -3.67 -16.18 4.50
C GLY A 74 -2.60 -15.12 4.66
N TYR A 75 -1.73 -15.27 5.67
CA TYR A 75 -0.58 -14.37 5.83
C TYR A 75 0.41 -14.48 4.68
N LEU A 76 0.78 -15.68 4.22
CA LEU A 76 1.71 -15.85 3.08
C LEU A 76 1.18 -15.19 1.81
N LEU A 77 -0.10 -15.40 1.49
CA LEU A 77 -0.75 -14.78 0.34
C LEU A 77 -0.75 -13.25 0.48
N GLY A 78 -1.19 -12.73 1.63
CA GLY A 78 -1.21 -11.30 1.89
C GLY A 78 0.17 -10.66 1.72
N ILE A 79 1.18 -11.22 2.40
CA ILE A 79 2.58 -10.78 2.32
C ILE A 79 3.10 -10.76 0.88
N THR A 80 2.80 -11.82 0.11
CA THR A 80 3.20 -11.94 -1.29
C THR A 80 2.53 -10.86 -2.14
N SER A 81 1.21 -10.67 -2.01
CA SER A 81 0.46 -9.63 -2.71
C SER A 81 0.97 -8.23 -2.40
N PHE A 82 1.26 -7.93 -1.12
CA PHE A 82 1.80 -6.64 -0.71
C PHE A 82 3.17 -6.38 -1.33
N THR A 83 4.04 -7.40 -1.32
CA THR A 83 5.39 -7.31 -1.89
C THR A 83 5.33 -7.08 -3.40
N LEU A 84 4.48 -7.83 -4.11
CA LEU A 84 4.28 -7.67 -5.55
C LEU A 84 3.74 -6.29 -5.90
N ALA A 85 2.75 -5.78 -5.17
CA ALA A 85 2.21 -4.44 -5.39
C ALA A 85 3.27 -3.34 -5.16
N CYS A 86 4.07 -3.47 -4.10
CA CYS A 86 5.16 -2.54 -3.81
C CYS A 86 6.27 -2.60 -4.86
N LEU A 87 6.65 -3.79 -5.31
CA LEU A 87 7.64 -3.98 -6.38
C LEU A 87 7.12 -3.42 -7.70
N HIS A 88 5.87 -3.69 -8.04
CA HIS A 88 5.24 -3.15 -9.24
C HIS A 88 5.24 -1.61 -9.23
N PHE A 89 4.86 -1.00 -8.09
CA PHE A 89 4.96 0.45 -7.94
C PHE A 89 6.39 0.96 -8.10
N ALA A 90 7.39 0.31 -7.49
CA ALA A 90 8.79 0.69 -7.64
C ALA A 90 9.28 0.58 -9.10
N LEU A 91 8.85 -0.44 -9.84
CA LEU A 91 9.20 -0.63 -11.24
C LEU A 91 8.49 0.38 -12.16
N LYS A 92 7.26 0.78 -11.82
CA LYS A 92 6.41 1.69 -12.60
C LYS A 92 6.31 3.10 -12.03
N HIS A 93 7.24 3.51 -11.17
CA HIS A 93 7.19 4.80 -10.49
C HIS A 93 7.22 6.00 -11.45
N GLU A 94 7.85 5.84 -12.63
CA GLU A 94 7.82 6.85 -13.71
C GLU A 94 6.43 6.98 -14.33
N ASP A 95 5.75 5.87 -14.63
CA ASP A 95 4.38 5.89 -15.15
C ASP A 95 3.42 6.55 -14.14
N TRP A 96 3.55 6.21 -12.85
CA TRP A 96 2.82 6.84 -11.76
C TRP A 96 3.09 8.34 -11.65
N SER A 97 4.35 8.74 -11.83
CA SER A 97 4.74 10.15 -11.87
C SER A 97 4.04 10.90 -13.00
N HIS A 98 4.06 10.34 -14.21
CA HIS A 98 3.42 10.95 -15.37
C HIS A 98 1.91 11.09 -15.17
N LEU A 99 1.25 10.07 -14.63
CA LEU A 99 -0.17 10.15 -14.26
C LEU A 99 -0.43 11.31 -13.28
N MET A 100 0.39 11.45 -12.23
CA MET A 100 0.24 12.54 -11.26
C MET A 100 0.47 13.91 -11.89
N ASP A 101 1.43 14.05 -12.81
CA ASP A 101 1.65 15.29 -13.56
C ASP A 101 0.44 15.62 -14.45
N ASP A 102 -0.09 14.65 -15.19
CA ASP A 102 -1.25 14.82 -16.08
C ASP A 102 -2.53 15.21 -15.32
N LEU A 103 -2.73 14.66 -14.12
CA LEU A 103 -3.85 15.02 -13.24
C LEU A 103 -3.72 16.45 -12.70
N MET A 104 -2.50 16.96 -12.60
CA MET A 104 -2.17 18.29 -12.11
C MET A 104 -2.02 19.33 -13.22
N ASP A 105 -2.01 18.92 -14.47
CA ASP A 105 -1.96 19.84 -15.60
C ASP A 105 -3.33 20.51 -15.84
N PHE A 106 -3.37 21.82 -15.58
CA PHE A 106 -4.55 22.67 -15.80
C PHE A 106 -4.45 23.53 -17.06
N GLN A 107 -3.40 23.39 -17.88
CA GLN A 107 -3.19 24.24 -19.04
C GLN A 107 -4.32 24.11 -20.08
N LYS A 108 -4.80 22.88 -20.33
CA LYS A 108 -5.77 22.63 -21.42
C LYS A 108 -7.22 22.95 -21.08
N TYR A 109 -7.70 22.60 -19.87
CA TYR A 109 -9.12 22.72 -19.47
C TYR A 109 -9.35 23.64 -18.26
N GLY A 110 -8.30 24.30 -17.79
CA GLY A 110 -8.33 25.14 -16.60
C GLY A 110 -8.42 24.33 -15.30
N LYS A 111 -8.35 25.06 -14.18
CA LYS A 111 -8.44 24.49 -12.83
C LYS A 111 -9.90 24.25 -12.45
N PRO A 112 -10.29 23.04 -12.03
CA PRO A 112 -11.67 22.76 -11.61
C PRO A 112 -12.12 23.60 -10.40
N PRO A 113 -13.42 23.96 -10.31
CA PRO A 113 -13.93 24.80 -9.24
C PRO A 113 -13.99 24.04 -7.91
N LYS A 114 -13.30 24.54 -6.88
CA LYS A 114 -13.10 23.90 -5.55
C LYS A 114 -11.98 22.84 -5.50
N PHE A 115 -11.05 22.82 -6.47
CA PHE A 115 -9.91 21.90 -6.48
C PHE A 115 -9.15 21.85 -5.14
N ASN A 116 -8.88 23.01 -4.53
CA ASN A 116 -8.17 23.08 -3.25
C ASN A 116 -8.92 22.33 -2.12
N LYS A 117 -10.26 22.31 -2.15
CA LYS A 117 -11.08 21.59 -1.18
C LYS A 117 -10.94 20.08 -1.38
N VAL A 118 -10.99 19.61 -2.63
CA VAL A 118 -10.78 18.19 -2.99
C VAL A 118 -9.38 17.75 -2.59
N GLN A 119 -8.35 18.51 -2.97
CA GLN A 119 -6.97 18.27 -2.55
C GLN A 119 -6.84 18.12 -1.03
N THR A 120 -7.42 19.06 -0.27
CA THR A 120 -7.35 19.02 1.20
C THR A 120 -8.06 17.78 1.75
N SER A 121 -9.19 17.39 1.15
CA SER A 121 -9.95 16.19 1.55
C SER A 121 -9.14 14.92 1.29
N ALA A 122 -8.59 14.77 0.09
CA ALA A 122 -7.84 13.60 -0.31
C ALA A 122 -6.53 13.44 0.47
N SER A 123 -5.82 14.56 0.73
CA SER A 123 -4.65 14.57 1.61
C SER A 123 -4.99 14.20 3.06
N LYS A 124 -6.14 14.64 3.58
CA LYS A 124 -6.61 14.23 4.92
C LYS A 124 -6.91 12.74 4.96
N LEU A 125 -7.48 12.18 3.89
CA LEU A 125 -7.75 10.76 3.77
C LEU A 125 -6.45 9.94 3.86
N GLY A 126 -5.41 10.32 3.10
CA GLY A 126 -4.11 9.63 3.17
C GLY A 126 -3.45 9.68 4.55
N ILE A 127 -3.52 10.83 5.24
CA ILE A 127 -3.05 10.96 6.62
C ILE A 127 -3.87 10.08 7.57
N ALA A 128 -5.20 10.02 7.40
CA ALA A 128 -6.07 9.19 8.20
C ALA A 128 -5.79 7.70 8.01
N PHE A 129 -5.57 7.23 6.77
CA PHE A 129 -5.15 5.85 6.49
C PHE A 129 -3.82 5.52 7.15
N THR A 130 -2.82 6.39 7.01
CA THR A 130 -1.50 6.22 7.62
C THR A 130 -1.61 6.11 9.14
N THR A 131 -2.28 7.08 9.76
CA THR A 131 -2.44 7.15 11.23
C THR A 131 -3.23 5.96 11.75
N GLY A 132 -4.30 5.59 11.04
CA GLY A 132 -5.12 4.41 11.33
C GLY A 132 -4.28 3.14 11.33
N PHE A 133 -3.49 2.91 10.28
CA PHE A 133 -2.62 1.74 10.17
C PHE A 133 -1.62 1.64 11.34
N PHE A 134 -0.87 2.70 11.63
CA PHE A 134 0.11 2.67 12.73
C PHE A 134 -0.57 2.55 14.10
N SER A 135 -1.70 3.22 14.31
CA SER A 135 -2.45 3.11 15.57
C SER A 135 -2.99 1.70 15.78
N ALA A 136 -3.50 1.04 14.73
CA ALA A 136 -3.96 -0.34 14.78
C ALA A 136 -2.82 -1.30 15.13
N ALA A 137 -1.65 -1.14 14.50
CA ALA A 137 -0.48 -1.95 14.80
C ALA A 137 -0.02 -1.82 16.27
N VAL A 138 0.01 -0.59 16.80
CA VAL A 138 0.38 -0.33 18.21
C VAL A 138 -0.66 -0.89 19.18
N ILE A 139 -1.96 -0.63 18.94
CA ILE A 139 -3.05 -1.16 19.78
C ILE A 139 -3.01 -2.68 19.78
N TYR A 140 -2.85 -3.31 18.60
CA TYR A 140 -2.79 -4.76 18.49
C TYR A 140 -1.57 -5.33 19.22
N ALA A 141 -0.39 -4.69 19.12
CA ALA A 141 0.80 -5.10 19.88
C ALA A 141 0.59 -5.01 21.39
N ILE A 142 -0.04 -3.94 21.88
CA ILE A 142 -0.37 -3.76 23.31
C ILE A 142 -1.34 -4.85 23.77
N LEU A 143 -2.40 -5.09 23.00
CA LEU A 143 -3.39 -6.13 23.32
C LEU A 143 -2.74 -7.52 23.41
N GLN A 144 -1.82 -7.85 22.50
CA GLN A 144 -1.10 -9.12 22.55
C GLN A 144 -0.31 -9.28 23.85
N VAL A 145 0.38 -8.23 24.30
CA VAL A 145 1.12 -8.26 25.57
C VAL A 145 0.18 -8.39 26.77
N LEU A 146 -0.94 -7.66 26.79
CA LEU A 146 -1.89 -7.70 27.91
C LEU A 146 -2.65 -9.02 28.01
N LEU A 147 -2.89 -9.70 26.88
CA LEU A 147 -3.63 -10.95 26.81
C LEU A 147 -2.73 -12.19 26.88
N GLU A 148 -1.41 -12.02 26.90
CA GLU A 148 -0.42 -13.10 26.92
C GLU A 148 -0.69 -14.10 28.05
N GLU A 149 -0.79 -13.65 29.30
CA GLU A 149 -0.99 -14.54 30.45
C GLU A 149 -2.33 -15.30 30.41
N LYS A 150 -3.36 -14.70 29.82
CA LYS A 150 -4.67 -15.36 29.67
C LYS A 150 -4.61 -16.42 28.57
N CYS A 151 -3.92 -16.11 27.48
CA CYS A 151 -3.68 -17.05 26.38
C CYS A 151 -2.84 -18.24 26.84
N GLU A 152 -1.78 -18.02 27.62
CA GLU A 152 -0.93 -19.11 28.14
C GLU A 152 -1.70 -20.08 29.04
N LYS A 153 -2.68 -19.59 29.82
CA LYS A 153 -3.54 -20.43 30.68
C LYS A 153 -4.55 -21.28 29.90
N LEU A 154 -4.92 -20.85 28.69
CA LEU A 154 -5.90 -21.52 27.83
C LEU A 154 -5.23 -22.42 26.78
N SER A 155 -3.94 -22.19 26.53
CA SER A 155 -3.14 -22.96 25.59
C SER A 155 -2.77 -24.32 26.17
N PHE A 156 -3.35 -25.38 25.61
CA PHE A 156 -2.87 -26.75 25.78
C PHE A 156 -1.79 -27.04 24.72
N GLY A 157 -0.58 -26.48 24.86
CA GLY A 157 0.57 -26.83 24.00
C GLY A 157 1.56 -25.70 23.69
N ASN A 158 2.47 -25.97 22.75
CA ASN A 158 3.57 -25.07 22.33
C ASN A 158 3.11 -23.87 21.46
N THR A 159 1.87 -23.39 21.59
CA THR A 159 1.41 -22.24 20.81
C THR A 159 1.87 -20.94 21.46
N SER A 160 2.49 -20.09 20.63
CA SER A 160 3.16 -18.86 21.05
C SER A 160 2.16 -17.73 21.27
N CYS A 161 1.82 -17.46 22.53
CA CYS A 161 0.98 -16.32 22.92
C CYS A 161 1.77 -14.99 22.90
N GLY A 162 1.06 -13.87 22.82
CA GLY A 162 1.65 -12.53 22.94
C GLY A 162 2.43 -12.05 21.70
N MET A 163 2.07 -12.57 20.53
CA MET A 163 2.70 -12.28 19.23
C MET A 163 1.69 -11.64 18.28
N LEU A 164 2.16 -10.74 17.41
CA LEU A 164 1.36 -10.13 16.34
C LEU A 164 1.04 -11.13 15.23
N LEU A 165 2.02 -11.95 14.88
CA LEU A 165 1.92 -12.98 13.86
C LEU A 165 2.07 -14.36 14.52
N PRO A 166 1.36 -15.39 14.05
CA PRO A 166 1.63 -16.75 14.49
C PRO A 166 3.10 -17.03 14.22
N THR A 167 3.81 -17.49 15.25
CA THR A 167 5.26 -17.71 15.17
C THR A 167 5.61 -19.03 15.80
N TRP A 168 6.41 -19.81 15.09
CA TRP A 168 6.95 -21.03 15.62
C TRP A 168 8.19 -20.74 16.46
N PHE A 169 8.22 -21.28 17.68
CA PHE A 169 9.42 -21.29 18.52
C PHE A 169 9.84 -22.72 18.81
N PRO A 170 11.14 -23.02 18.81
CA PRO A 170 11.62 -24.23 19.47
C PRO A 170 11.23 -24.20 20.95
N ALA A 171 10.81 -25.33 21.51
CA ALA A 171 10.25 -25.42 22.86
C ALA A 171 11.15 -24.79 23.94
N SER A 172 12.48 -24.89 23.79
CA SER A 172 13.46 -24.30 24.71
C SER A 172 13.43 -22.77 24.78
N TYR A 173 12.87 -22.09 23.77
CA TYR A 173 12.81 -20.63 23.69
C TYR A 173 11.42 -20.07 23.99
N ALA A 174 10.39 -20.91 24.01
CA ALA A 174 9.01 -20.49 24.25
C ALA A 174 8.78 -19.93 25.66
N GLU A 175 9.59 -20.31 26.65
CA GLU A 175 9.47 -19.82 28.03
C GLU A 175 10.25 -18.51 28.27
N ASN A 176 11.18 -18.15 27.37
CA ASN A 176 12.04 -16.99 27.56
C ASN A 176 11.34 -15.68 27.15
N LYS A 177 10.92 -14.90 28.15
CA LYS A 177 10.26 -13.59 27.95
C LYS A 177 11.08 -12.61 27.12
N LEU A 178 12.41 -12.58 27.27
CA LEU A 178 13.25 -11.64 26.53
C LEU A 178 13.24 -11.96 25.02
N ILE A 179 13.35 -13.23 24.67
CA ILE A 179 13.28 -13.69 23.27
C ILE A 179 11.89 -13.38 22.69
N LYS A 180 10.81 -13.62 23.47
CA LYS A 180 9.46 -13.27 23.05
C LYS A 180 9.33 -11.78 22.70
N ARG A 181 9.86 -10.89 23.55
CA ARG A 181 9.82 -9.44 23.31
C ARG A 181 10.67 -9.02 22.11
N LEU A 182 11.83 -9.62 21.91
CA LEU A 182 12.65 -9.36 20.71
C LEU A 182 11.92 -9.77 19.42
N VAL A 183 11.25 -10.92 19.42
CA VAL A 183 10.45 -11.35 18.27
C VAL A 183 9.23 -10.48 18.07
N LEU A 184 8.55 -10.06 19.13
CA LEU A 184 7.46 -9.09 19.03
C LEU A 184 7.94 -7.77 18.41
N ILE A 185 9.10 -7.24 18.82
CA ILE A 185 9.70 -6.05 18.21
C ILE A 185 10.00 -6.30 16.73
N TYR A 186 10.57 -7.46 16.38
CA TYR A 186 10.78 -7.84 15.00
C TYR A 186 9.47 -7.88 14.20
N GLN A 187 8.39 -8.42 14.76
CA GLN A 187 7.08 -8.45 14.11
C GLN A 187 6.46 -7.06 13.97
N VAL A 188 6.62 -6.17 14.95
CA VAL A 188 6.19 -4.76 14.83
C VAL A 188 6.94 -4.08 13.67
N LEU A 189 8.25 -4.31 13.58
CA LEU A 189 9.06 -3.82 12.46
C LEU A 189 8.61 -4.46 11.13
N ALA A 190 8.28 -5.76 11.13
CA ALA A 190 7.71 -6.46 9.98
C ALA A 190 6.35 -5.89 9.56
N CYS A 191 5.48 -5.52 10.50
CA CYS A 191 4.22 -4.83 10.16
C CYS A 191 4.48 -3.44 9.57
N CYS A 192 5.50 -2.73 10.05
CA CYS A 192 5.88 -1.44 9.50
C CYS A 192 6.38 -1.53 8.04
N THR A 193 6.85 -2.70 7.58
CA THR A 193 7.18 -2.96 6.16
C THR A 193 5.96 -2.89 5.24
N MET A 194 4.75 -3.00 5.80
CA MET A 194 3.50 -2.92 5.05
C MET A 194 3.05 -1.47 4.82
N ALA A 195 3.64 -0.49 5.52
CA ALA A 195 3.27 0.92 5.37
C ALA A 195 3.37 1.43 3.91
N PRO A 196 4.41 1.10 3.12
CA PRO A 196 4.48 1.45 1.70
C PRO A 196 3.29 0.93 0.89
N TYR A 197 2.83 -0.29 1.15
CA TYR A 197 1.65 -0.84 0.49
C TYR A 197 0.39 -0.01 0.81
N THR A 198 0.18 0.31 2.09
CA THR A 198 -0.94 1.17 2.50
C THR A 198 -0.88 2.54 1.82
N MET A 199 0.32 3.11 1.64
CA MET A 199 0.49 4.38 0.94
C MET A 199 0.20 4.26 -0.55
N ILE A 200 0.58 3.16 -1.20
CA ILE A 200 0.24 2.90 -2.61
C ILE A 200 -1.27 2.80 -2.77
N VAL A 201 -1.96 2.07 -1.90
CA VAL A 201 -3.43 1.97 -1.93
C VAL A 201 -4.06 3.35 -1.72
N SER A 202 -3.59 4.13 -0.74
CA SER A 202 -4.09 5.49 -0.54
C SER A 202 -3.81 6.39 -1.73
N LEU A 203 -2.66 6.25 -2.39
CA LEU A 203 -2.29 7.01 -3.59
C LEU A 203 -3.23 6.69 -4.75
N VAL A 204 -3.56 5.41 -4.94
CA VAL A 204 -4.54 4.96 -5.96
C VAL A 204 -5.90 5.59 -5.69
N LEU A 205 -6.37 5.60 -4.44
CA LEU A 205 -7.64 6.23 -4.07
C LEU A 205 -7.63 7.75 -4.31
N GLU A 206 -6.56 8.42 -3.90
CA GLU A 206 -6.38 9.87 -4.14
C GLU A 206 -6.35 10.18 -5.64
N ALA A 207 -5.65 9.38 -6.44
CA ALA A 207 -5.61 9.53 -7.90
C ALA A 207 -7.01 9.34 -8.52
N ASN A 208 -7.76 8.33 -8.07
CA ASN A 208 -9.13 8.08 -8.52
C ASN A 208 -10.07 9.24 -8.18
N GLU A 209 -9.94 9.86 -7.00
CA GLU A 209 -10.72 11.06 -6.65
C GLU A 209 -10.43 12.22 -7.61
N PHE A 210 -9.14 12.46 -7.93
CA PHE A 210 -8.77 13.51 -8.89
C PHE A 210 -9.27 13.21 -10.31
N ILE A 211 -9.18 11.95 -10.75
CA ILE A 211 -9.73 11.50 -12.03
C ILE A 211 -11.23 11.76 -12.11
N ALA A 212 -12.00 11.29 -11.12
CA ALA A 212 -13.45 11.47 -11.08
C ALA A 212 -13.82 12.96 -11.09
N TYR A 213 -13.08 13.76 -10.34
CA TYR A 213 -13.30 15.19 -10.26
C TYR A 213 -12.98 15.93 -11.58
N ARG A 214 -11.94 15.50 -12.31
CA ARG A 214 -11.62 16.02 -13.66
C ARG A 214 -12.72 15.65 -14.67
N ILE A 215 -13.22 14.41 -14.61
CA ILE A 215 -14.37 13.95 -15.40
C ILE A 215 -15.59 14.84 -15.16
N ASP A 216 -15.92 15.14 -13.90
CA ASP A 216 -17.08 15.97 -13.56
C ASP A 216 -16.92 17.43 -14.00
N HIS A 217 -15.71 18.00 -13.87
CA HIS A 217 -15.39 19.32 -14.41
C HIS A 217 -15.62 19.39 -15.92
N LEU A 218 -15.19 18.36 -16.65
CA LEU A 218 -15.38 18.29 -18.09
C LEU A 218 -16.83 18.06 -18.50
N LYS A 219 -17.59 17.24 -17.79
CA LYS A 219 -19.04 17.14 -17.98
C LYS A 219 -19.70 18.50 -17.80
N SER A 220 -19.25 19.31 -16.83
CA SER A 220 -19.75 20.67 -16.65
C SER A 220 -19.39 21.59 -17.82
N GLN A 221 -18.16 21.52 -18.34
CA GLN A 221 -17.75 22.29 -19.52
C GLN A 221 -18.53 21.85 -20.78
N LEU A 222 -18.67 20.54 -21.01
CA LEU A 222 -19.46 19.96 -22.09
C LEU A 222 -20.92 20.45 -22.09
N ARG A 223 -21.56 20.47 -20.93
CA ARG A 223 -22.94 20.99 -20.80
C ARG A 223 -23.04 22.47 -21.18
N LYS A 224 -22.00 23.26 -20.94
CA LYS A 224 -21.96 24.69 -21.34
C LYS A 224 -21.79 24.84 -22.86
N VAL A 225 -21.01 23.98 -23.50
CA VAL A 225 -20.74 24.01 -24.95
C VAL A 225 -21.89 23.44 -25.76
N GLY A 226 -22.52 22.36 -25.30
CA GLY A 226 -23.67 21.73 -25.95
C GLY A 226 -24.89 22.65 -26.05
N CYS A 227 -24.89 23.79 -25.35
CA CYS A 227 -25.87 24.86 -25.52
C CYS A 227 -25.53 25.83 -26.67
N ASN A 228 -24.28 25.85 -27.17
CA ASN A 228 -23.76 26.85 -28.11
C ASN A 228 -23.24 26.28 -29.45
N GLY A 229 -23.33 24.96 -29.70
CA GLY A 229 -23.07 24.37 -31.03
C GLY A 229 -21.60 24.23 -31.44
N ASP A 230 -20.63 24.39 -30.53
CA ASP A 230 -19.20 24.36 -30.86
C ASP A 230 -18.63 22.92 -30.87
N SER A 231 -18.53 22.33 -32.06
CA SER A 231 -18.20 20.91 -32.28
C SER A 231 -16.76 20.53 -31.87
N ASP A 232 -15.82 21.46 -31.93
CA ASP A 232 -14.39 21.17 -31.67
C ASP A 232 -14.10 20.99 -30.18
N LEU A 233 -14.77 21.77 -29.31
CA LEU A 233 -14.64 21.60 -27.86
C LEU A 233 -15.29 20.28 -27.38
N PHE A 234 -16.33 19.83 -28.08
CA PHE A 234 -16.98 18.55 -27.82
C PHE A 234 -16.03 17.38 -28.13
N LEU A 235 -15.43 17.37 -29.33
CA LEU A 235 -14.43 16.36 -29.72
C LEU A 235 -13.24 16.34 -28.76
N ALA A 236 -12.71 17.51 -28.38
CA ALA A 236 -11.60 17.60 -27.42
C ALA A 236 -11.96 17.07 -26.01
N SER A 237 -13.23 17.15 -25.62
CA SER A 237 -13.70 16.67 -24.30
C SER A 237 -13.98 15.16 -24.30
N VAL A 238 -14.46 14.62 -25.43
CA VAL A 238 -14.61 13.17 -25.66
C VAL A 238 -13.24 12.49 -25.71
N GLN A 239 -12.28 13.09 -26.44
CA GLN A 239 -10.89 12.61 -26.51
C GLN A 239 -10.26 12.54 -25.11
N TYR A 240 -10.51 13.53 -24.26
CA TYR A 240 -9.99 13.53 -22.89
C TYR A 240 -10.59 12.41 -22.02
N HIS A 241 -11.90 12.16 -22.11
CA HIS A 241 -12.50 11.02 -21.41
C HIS A 241 -11.90 9.71 -21.89
N HIS A 242 -11.69 9.57 -23.20
CA HIS A 242 -11.03 8.41 -23.78
C HIS A 242 -9.59 8.27 -23.26
N ASP A 243 -8.83 9.36 -23.15
CA ASP A 243 -7.45 9.33 -22.66
C ASP A 243 -7.36 8.97 -21.17
N ILE A 244 -8.21 9.56 -20.32
CA ILE A 244 -8.32 9.18 -18.91
C ILE A 244 -8.74 7.72 -18.77
N ILE A 245 -9.82 7.31 -19.44
CA ILE A 245 -10.33 5.94 -19.32
C ILE A 245 -9.31 4.94 -19.87
N ARG A 246 -8.56 5.29 -20.92
CA ARG A 246 -7.47 4.46 -21.45
C ARG A 246 -6.29 4.38 -20.49
N GLN A 247 -5.85 5.48 -19.89
CA GLN A 247 -4.76 5.47 -18.90
C GLN A 247 -5.16 4.71 -17.63
N VAL A 248 -6.37 4.94 -17.12
CA VAL A 248 -6.93 4.20 -15.98
C VAL A 248 -7.10 2.74 -16.35
N GLY A 249 -7.66 2.43 -17.51
CA GLY A 249 -7.85 1.07 -18.01
C GLY A 249 -6.53 0.32 -18.21
N GLN A 250 -5.48 0.97 -18.71
CA GLN A 250 -4.13 0.39 -18.80
C GLN A 250 -3.55 0.12 -17.40
N THR A 251 -3.75 1.04 -16.46
CA THR A 251 -3.25 0.89 -15.07
C THR A 251 -4.02 -0.17 -14.29
N PHE A 252 -5.35 -0.29 -14.51
CA PHE A 252 -6.24 -1.26 -13.85
C PHE A 252 -6.19 -2.65 -14.49
N SER A 253 -6.07 -2.75 -15.82
CA SER A 253 -5.89 -4.02 -16.54
C SER A 253 -4.63 -4.73 -16.06
N ILE A 254 -3.53 -3.98 -15.86
CA ILE A 254 -2.28 -4.54 -15.33
C ILE A 254 -2.46 -5.04 -13.88
N TYR A 255 -3.25 -4.34 -13.06
CA TYR A 255 -3.54 -4.76 -11.68
C TYR A 255 -4.45 -6.00 -11.63
N MET A 256 -5.41 -6.10 -12.55
CA MET A 256 -6.29 -7.26 -12.71
C MET A 256 -5.56 -8.47 -13.31
N ASP A 257 -4.62 -8.29 -14.24
CA ASP A 257 -3.79 -9.36 -14.78
C ASP A 257 -2.86 -9.95 -13.69
N LEU A 258 -2.32 -9.10 -12.81
CA LEU A 258 -1.56 -9.52 -11.63
C LEU A 258 -2.41 -10.27 -10.59
N CYS A 259 -3.68 -9.88 -10.41
CA CYS A 259 -4.61 -10.61 -9.53
C CYS A 259 -5.11 -11.91 -10.16
N ALA A 260 -5.36 -11.93 -11.48
CA ALA A 260 -5.83 -13.10 -12.20
C ALA A 260 -4.77 -14.21 -12.29
N HIS A 261 -3.49 -13.85 -12.36
CA HIS A 261 -2.37 -14.81 -12.35
C HIS A 261 -1.94 -15.28 -10.94
N CYS A 262 -2.48 -14.70 -9.86
CA CYS A 262 -2.23 -15.15 -8.49
C CYS A 262 -3.38 -15.99 -7.89
N VAL A 263 -4.46 -16.25 -8.64
CA VAL A 263 -5.67 -16.96 -8.15
C VAL A 263 -5.92 -18.30 -8.89
N PHE A 264 -4.96 -18.81 -9.65
CA PHE A 264 -5.03 -20.15 -10.24
C PHE A 264 -3.77 -20.97 -9.93
#